data_AF-A0AAV5SSK9-F1
#
_entry.id   AF-A0AAV5SSK9-F1
#
_cell.length_a   1.000
_cell.length_b   1.000
_cell.length_c   1.000
_cell.angle_alpha   90.00
_cell.angle_beta   90.00
_cell.angle_gamma   90.00
#
_symmetry.space_group_name_H-M   'P 1'
#
loop_
_entity.id
_entity.type
_entity.pdbx_description
1 polymer ?
#
loop_
_entity_poly.entity_id
_entity_poly.type
_entity_poly.pdbx_seq_one_letter_code
_entity_poly.pdbx_strand_id
1 'polypeptide(L)'
;MSTAEFRLIIMLHSILLFFSVALNGFLLYCIFRFTPKSTFSFALVMNVHAVLDLAGTISCFLSMSRILNLETRIVLISHGPCSLVSTRLCFLSYDGYLTGAVAVFYTNMCSFRVRYRILRDGSINMRDVLR
;
A
#
# COMPACT_ATOMS: atom_id res chain seq x y z
N MET A 1 26.31 -12.67 -2.88
CA MET A 1 25.48 -11.73 -3.66
C MET A 1 26.41 -10.61 -4.11
N SER A 2 26.52 -10.36 -5.42
CA SER A 2 27.49 -9.36 -5.93
C SER A 2 27.01 -7.95 -5.58
N THR A 3 27.95 -7.00 -5.48
CA THR A 3 27.65 -5.59 -5.21
C THR A 3 26.81 -4.94 -6.32
N ALA A 4 26.80 -5.50 -7.53
CA ALA A 4 25.98 -5.05 -8.66
C ALA A 4 24.49 -5.39 -8.47
N GLU A 5 24.17 -6.60 -8.01
CA GLU A 5 22.79 -7.04 -7.73
C GLU A 5 22.11 -6.14 -6.70
N PHE A 6 22.85 -5.78 -5.64
CA PHE A 6 22.33 -4.91 -4.59
C PHE A 6 21.97 -3.50 -5.10
N ARG A 7 22.81 -2.93 -5.97
CA ARG A 7 22.56 -1.62 -6.58
C ARG A 7 21.32 -1.65 -7.49
N LEU A 8 21.15 -2.71 -8.27
CA LEU A 8 19.97 -2.88 -9.12
C LEU A 8 18.67 -2.92 -8.31
N ILE A 9 18.65 -3.67 -7.20
CA ILE A 9 17.47 -3.78 -6.34
C ILE A 9 17.08 -2.42 -5.77
N ILE A 10 18.05 -1.63 -5.29
CA ILE A 10 17.79 -0.29 -4.74
C ILE A 10 17.27 0.66 -5.82
N MET A 11 17.89 0.65 -7.01
CA MET A 11 17.46 1.49 -8.13
C MET A 11 16.02 1.17 -8.52
N LEU A 12 15.69 -0.11 -8.64
CA LEU A 12 14.35 -0.56 -9.00
C LEU A 12 13.32 -0.19 -7.93
N HIS A 13 13.62 -0.39 -6.64
CA HIS A 13 12.73 0.02 -5.55
C HIS A 13 12.54 1.54 -5.50
N SER A 14 13.58 2.33 -5.80
CA SER A 14 13.49 3.79 -5.83
C SER A 14 12.59 4.28 -6.96
N ILE A 15 12.69 3.67 -8.15
CA ILE A 15 11.81 3.99 -9.29
C ILE A 15 10.36 3.61 -8.98
N LEU A 16 10.13 2.41 -8.43
CA LEU A 16 8.80 1.96 -8.04
C LEU A 16 8.19 2.84 -6.95
N LEU A 17 8.98 3.25 -5.96
CA LEU A 17 8.54 4.18 -4.93
C LEU A 17 8.10 5.50 -5.54
N PHE A 18 8.94 6.11 -6.40
CA PHE A 18 8.61 7.37 -7.05
C PHE A 18 7.32 7.27 -7.87
N PHE A 19 7.19 6.19 -8.65
CA PHE A 19 6.00 5.95 -9.47
C PHE A 19 4.74 5.73 -8.62
N SER A 20 4.85 4.95 -7.54
CA SER A 20 3.73 4.73 -6.61
C SER A 20 3.32 6.03 -5.91
N VAL A 21 4.27 6.83 -5.44
CA VAL A 21 3.99 8.12 -4.81
C VAL A 21 3.31 9.07 -5.79
N ALA A 22 3.80 9.13 -7.03
CA ALA A 22 3.21 9.96 -8.08
C ALA A 22 1.77 9.53 -8.41
N LEU A 23 1.52 8.23 -8.61
CA LEU A 23 0.20 7.71 -8.93
C LEU A 23 -0.80 7.89 -7.78
N ASN A 24 -0.41 7.55 -6.55
CA ASN A 24 -1.28 7.73 -5.39
C ASN A 24 -1.54 9.19 -5.07
N GLY A 25 -0.53 10.06 -5.23
CA GLY A 25 -0.69 11.50 -5.09
C GLY A 25 -1.65 12.07 -6.14
N PHE A 26 -1.53 11.62 -7.40
CA PHE A 26 -2.45 11.99 -8.47
C PHE A 26 -3.87 11.48 -8.21
N LEU A 27 -4.03 10.24 -7.74
CA LEU A 27 -5.31 9.67 -7.36
C LEU A 27 -5.98 10.51 -6.25
N LEU A 28 -5.23 10.85 -5.20
CA LEU A 28 -5.71 11.68 -4.11
C LEU A 28 -6.16 13.05 -4.62
N TYR A 29 -5.37 13.69 -5.49
CA TYR A 29 -5.73 14.94 -6.14
C TYR A 29 -7.02 14.83 -6.95
N CYS A 30 -7.18 13.77 -7.74
CA CYS A 30 -8.40 13.53 -8.50
C CYS A 30 -9.62 13.36 -7.60
N ILE A 31 -9.49 12.62 -6.50
CA ILE A 31 -10.57 12.41 -5.53
C ILE A 31 -10.97 13.75 -4.90
N PHE A 32 -10.02 14.57 -4.47
CA PHE A 32 -10.33 15.87 -3.87
C PHE A 32 -10.96 16.85 -4.88
N ARG A 33 -10.54 16.83 -6.14
CA ARG A 33 -10.97 17.81 -7.14
C ARG A 33 -12.28 17.46 -7.86
N PHE A 34 -12.51 16.18 -8.16
CA PHE A 34 -13.57 15.75 -9.08
C PHE A 34 -14.72 14.96 -8.43
N THR A 35 -14.66 14.66 -7.13
CA THR A 35 -15.69 13.82 -6.49
C THR A 35 -16.99 14.60 -6.22
N PRO A 36 -18.14 14.19 -6.80
CA PRO A 36 -19.44 14.74 -6.46
C PRO A 36 -19.94 14.22 -5.10
N LYS A 37 -20.73 15.02 -4.36
CA LYS A 37 -21.24 14.68 -3.02
C LYS A 37 -22.00 13.35 -2.94
N SER A 38 -22.59 12.91 -4.06
CA SER A 38 -23.32 11.62 -4.17
C SER A 38 -22.42 10.40 -3.94
N THR A 39 -21.12 10.46 -4.29
CA THR A 39 -20.18 9.33 -4.17
C THR A 39 -19.21 9.47 -3.00
N PHE A 40 -19.52 10.34 -2.03
CA PHE A 40 -18.63 10.66 -0.90
C PHE A 40 -18.16 9.43 -0.12
N SER A 41 -19.04 8.44 0.11
CA SER A 41 -18.67 7.21 0.83
C SER A 41 -17.61 6.39 0.08
N PHE A 42 -17.75 6.28 -1.25
CA PHE A 42 -16.76 5.59 -2.08
C PHE A 42 -15.45 6.38 -2.13
N ALA A 43 -15.51 7.70 -2.22
CA ALA A 43 -14.34 8.56 -2.21
C ALA A 43 -13.56 8.48 -0.89
N LEU A 44 -14.25 8.32 0.25
CA LEU A 44 -13.59 8.11 1.54
C LEU A 44 -12.78 6.80 1.56
N VAL A 45 -13.37 5.70 1.07
CA VAL A 45 -12.66 4.41 0.96
C VAL A 45 -11.45 4.54 0.03
N MET A 46 -11.59 5.22 -1.10
CA MET A 46 -10.49 5.43 -2.04
C MET A 46 -9.39 6.35 -1.49
N ASN A 47 -9.74 7.35 -0.67
CA ASN A 47 -8.75 8.18 0.02
C ASN A 47 -7.97 7.37 1.05
N VAL A 48 -8.66 6.56 1.86
CA VAL A 48 -8.01 5.66 2.84
C VAL A 48 -7.10 4.67 2.11
N HIS A 49 -7.54 4.11 0.99
CA HIS A 49 -6.72 3.24 0.14
C HIS A 49 -5.44 3.94 -0.32
N ALA A 50 -5.54 5.13 -0.90
CA ALA A 50 -4.38 5.89 -1.39
C ALA A 50 -3.37 6.21 -0.28
N VAL A 51 -3.86 6.58 0.91
CA VAL A 51 -3.02 6.88 2.08
C VAL A 51 -2.31 5.62 2.58
N LEU A 52 -3.03 4.50 2.65
CA LEU A 52 -2.46 3.21 3.07
C LEU A 52 -1.43 2.69 2.06
N ASP A 53 -1.66 2.88 0.76
CA ASP A 53 -0.70 2.47 -0.27
C ASP A 53 0.58 3.33 -0.21
N LEU A 54 0.46 4.64 0.02
CA LEU A 54 1.61 5.51 0.29
C LEU A 54 2.39 5.09 1.54
N ALA A 55 1.69 4.83 2.64
CA ALA A 55 2.32 4.37 3.87
C ALA A 55 2.99 3.00 3.69
N GLY A 56 2.34 2.09 2.97
CA GLY A 56 2.84 0.75 2.66
C GLY A 56 4.08 0.78 1.77
N THR A 57 4.11 1.63 0.75
CA THR A 57 5.27 1.77 -0.16
C THR A 57 6.48 2.41 0.52
N ILE A 58 6.26 3.41 1.38
CA ILE A 58 7.34 3.97 2.23
C ILE A 58 7.87 2.88 3.18
N SER A 59 6.99 2.13 3.82
CA SER A 59 7.37 1.05 4.75
C SER A 59 8.12 -0.10 4.06
N CYS A 60 7.72 -0.42 2.82
CA CYS A 60 8.42 -1.37 1.95
C CYS A 60 9.83 -0.88 1.61
N PHE A 61 9.97 0.37 1.18
CA PHE A 61 11.26 0.97 0.87
C PHE A 61 12.18 1.05 2.10
N LEU A 62 11.62 1.38 3.28
CA LEU A 62 12.38 1.43 4.52
C LEU A 62 12.90 0.07 4.95
N SER A 63 12.10 -0.99 4.82
CA SER A 63 12.46 -2.33 5.30
C SER A 63 13.37 -3.09 4.33
N MET A 64 13.13 -3.02 3.01
CA MET A 64 13.78 -3.85 1.97
C MET A 64 14.15 -5.24 2.51
N SER A 65 13.13 -5.94 3.02
CA SER A 65 13.31 -7.19 3.75
C SER A 65 13.40 -8.38 2.80
N ARG A 66 14.42 -9.21 3.00
CA ARG A 66 14.51 -10.53 2.38
C ARG A 66 14.08 -11.59 3.38
N ILE A 67 13.13 -12.44 2.97
CA ILE A 67 12.71 -13.61 3.75
C ILE A 67 13.60 -14.77 3.34
N LEU A 68 14.36 -15.31 4.29
CA LEU A 68 15.12 -16.55 4.13
C LEU A 68 14.39 -17.65 4.90
N ASN A 69 13.90 -18.65 4.16
CA ASN A 69 13.33 -19.84 4.77
C ASN A 69 14.46 -20.84 5.01
N LEU A 70 14.91 -20.97 6.26
CA LEU A 70 15.72 -22.11 6.68
C LEU A 70 14.77 -23.18 7.21
N GLU A 71 15.12 -24.46 7.05
CA GLU A 71 14.26 -25.64 7.27
C GLU A 71 13.44 -25.62 8.58
N THR A 72 13.87 -24.90 9.61
CA THR A 72 13.15 -24.77 10.89
C THR A 72 12.89 -23.33 11.36
N ARG A 73 13.38 -22.30 10.64
CA ARG A 73 13.28 -20.89 11.06
C ARG A 73 13.17 -19.93 9.88
N ILE A 74 12.23 -18.99 9.99
CA ILE A 74 12.14 -17.85 9.07
C ILE A 74 13.05 -16.75 9.61
N VAL A 75 14.08 -16.37 8.84
CA VAL A 75 14.97 -15.27 9.19
C VAL A 75 14.65 -14.09 8.28
N LEU A 76 14.32 -12.96 8.90
CA LEU A 76 14.10 -11.70 8.20
C LEU A 76 15.39 -10.89 8.20
N ILE A 77 15.92 -10.59 7.03
CA ILE A 77 17.08 -9.70 6.88
C ILE A 77 16.63 -8.43 6.17
N SER A 78 16.63 -7.31 6.91
CA SER A 78 16.33 -5.98 6.37
C SER A 78 17.61 -5.31 5.90
N HIS A 79 17.70 -5.01 4.61
CA HIS A 79 18.82 -4.27 4.02
C HIS A 79 18.49 -2.81 3.73
N GLY A 80 17.29 -2.35 4.11
CA GLY A 80 16.84 -1.01 3.84
C GLY A 80 17.49 0.05 4.73
N PRO A 81 17.19 1.34 4.47
CA PRO A 81 17.71 2.47 5.25
C PRO A 81 17.28 2.44 6.72
N CYS A 82 16.25 1.65 7.08
CA CYS A 82 15.87 1.44 8.49
C CYS A 82 17.02 0.85 9.33
N SER A 83 17.93 0.09 8.72
CA SER A 83 19.07 -0.56 9.39
C SER A 83 20.08 0.46 9.93
N LEU A 84 20.15 1.64 9.31
CA LEU A 84 21.01 2.74 9.75
C LEU A 84 20.47 3.46 10.97
N VAL A 85 19.16 3.37 11.23
CA VAL A 85 18.50 4.08 12.33
C VAL A 85 18.28 3.16 13.53
N SER A 86 17.57 2.05 13.34
CA SER A 86 17.28 1.09 14.42
C SER A 86 16.67 -0.21 13.91
N THR A 87 17.03 -1.33 14.52
CA THR A 87 16.38 -2.63 14.28
C THR A 87 14.89 -2.62 14.58
N ARG A 88 14.44 -1.83 15.57
CA ARG A 88 13.00 -1.70 15.90
C ARG A 88 12.21 -1.04 14.77
N LEU A 89 12.78 -0.02 14.14
CA LEU A 89 12.17 0.66 13.01
C LEU A 89 12.08 -0.26 11.79
N CYS A 90 13.07 -1.13 11.56
CA CYS A 90 12.97 -2.15 10.51
C CYS A 90 11.81 -3.11 10.75
N PHE A 91 11.64 -3.58 12.00
CA PHE A 91 10.53 -4.48 12.34
C PHE A 91 9.17 -3.79 12.15
N LEU A 92 9.02 -2.56 12.66
CA LEU A 92 7.80 -1.77 12.47
C LEU A 92 7.52 -1.45 11.01
N SER A 93 8.55 -1.17 10.21
CA SER A 93 8.39 -0.92 8.77
C SER A 93 7.95 -2.18 8.04
N TYR A 94 8.47 -3.34 8.41
CA TYR A 94 8.03 -4.60 7.82
C TYR A 94 6.58 -4.95 8.20
N ASP A 95 6.22 -4.79 9.47
CA ASP A 95 4.85 -4.99 9.95
C ASP A 95 3.86 -4.01 9.32
N GLY A 96 4.25 -2.73 9.20
CA GLY A 96 3.48 -1.70 8.51
C GLY A 96 3.28 -2.00 7.02
N TYR A 97 4.30 -2.54 6.35
CA TYR A 97 4.16 -3.01 4.97
C TYR A 97 3.14 -4.15 4.85
N LEU A 98 3.22 -5.17 5.71
CA LEU A 98 2.31 -6.31 5.68
C LEU A 98 0.87 -5.89 5.97
N THR A 99 0.69 -5.05 7.00
CA THR A 99 -0.60 -4.46 7.36
C THR A 99 -1.16 -3.61 6.22
N GLY A 100 -0.32 -2.79 5.58
CA GLY A 100 -0.67 -2.00 4.41
C GLY A 100 -1.16 -2.89 3.26
N ALA A 101 -0.44 -3.97 2.94
CA ALA A 101 -0.82 -4.91 1.89
C ALA A 101 -2.19 -5.56 2.14
N VAL A 102 -2.45 -5.99 3.38
CA VAL A 102 -3.75 -6.54 3.79
C VAL A 102 -4.85 -5.50 3.66
N ALA A 103 -4.62 -4.27 4.14
CA ALA A 103 -5.61 -3.21 4.09
C ALA A 103 -5.91 -2.77 2.64
N VAL A 104 -4.90 -2.72 1.77
CA VAL A 104 -5.04 -2.48 0.32
C VAL A 104 -5.87 -3.60 -0.33
N PHE A 105 -5.66 -4.85 0.05
CA PHE A 105 -6.47 -5.97 -0.43
C PHE A 105 -7.95 -5.83 -0.02
N TYR A 106 -8.23 -5.52 1.24
CA TYR A 106 -9.59 -5.31 1.73
C TYR A 106 -10.28 -4.12 1.05
N THR A 107 -9.59 -3.00 0.90
CA THR A 107 -10.14 -1.81 0.24
C THR A 107 -10.40 -2.06 -1.25
N ASN A 108 -9.57 -2.86 -1.93
CA ASN A 108 -9.84 -3.31 -3.29
C ASN A 108 -11.10 -4.17 -3.37
N MET A 109 -11.29 -5.13 -2.46
CA MET A 109 -12.51 -5.93 -2.37
C MET A 109 -13.75 -5.06 -2.13
N CYS A 110 -13.66 -4.09 -1.23
CA CYS A 110 -14.73 -3.11 -1.01
C CYS A 110 -15.04 -2.31 -2.28
N SER A 111 -14.02 -1.88 -3.02
CA SER A 111 -14.18 -1.14 -4.29
C SER A 111 -14.94 -1.97 -5.33
N PHE A 112 -14.59 -3.25 -5.50
CA PHE A 112 -15.32 -4.15 -6.38
C PHE A 112 -16.77 -4.34 -5.95
N ARG A 113 -17.01 -4.53 -4.65
CA ARG A 113 -18.37 -4.70 -4.10
C ARG A 113 -19.24 -3.47 -4.34
N VAL A 114 -18.70 -2.27 -4.15
CA VAL A 114 -19.42 -1.01 -4.45
C VAL A 114 -19.75 -0.91 -5.94
N ARG A 115 -18.77 -1.15 -6.82
CA ARG A 115 -18.99 -1.10 -8.28
C ARG A 115 -20.02 -2.13 -8.75
N TYR A 116 -19.97 -3.34 -8.20
CA TYR A 116 -20.96 -4.39 -8.49
C TYR A 116 -22.38 -3.96 -8.09
N ARG A 117 -22.55 -3.34 -6.91
CA ARG A 117 -23.86 -2.82 -6.47
C ARG A 117 -24.38 -1.69 -7.36
N ILE A 118 -23.50 -0.77 -7.77
CA ILE A 118 -23.85 0.29 -8.73
C ILE A 118 -24.41 -0.31 -10.03
N LEU A 119 -23.75 -1.33 -10.58
CA LEU A 119 -24.16 -1.99 -11.81
C LEU A 119 -25.44 -2.82 -11.65
N ARG A 120 -25.65 -3.42 -10.48
CA ARG A 120 -26.82 -4.28 -10.21
C ARG A 120 -28.09 -3.47 -9.92
N ASP A 121 -28.00 -2.48 -9.03
CA ASP A 121 -29.17 -1.84 -8.41
C ASP A 121 -29.40 -0.41 -8.91
N GLY A 122 -28.50 0.14 -9.74
CA GLY A 122 -28.62 1.48 -10.35
C GLY A 122 -28.60 2.65 -9.37
N SER A 123 -28.53 2.40 -8.06
CA SER A 123 -28.45 3.41 -7.00
C SER A 123 -27.59 2.91 -5.83
N ILE A 124 -26.91 3.84 -5.15
CA ILE A 124 -26.04 3.53 -4.00
C ILE A 124 -26.73 4.02 -2.73
N ASN A 125 -26.98 3.12 -1.78
CA ASN A 125 -27.41 3.48 -0.44
C ASN A 125 -26.22 3.43 0.54
N MET A 126 -26.03 4.44 1.39
CA MET A 126 -24.84 4.60 2.23
C MET A 126 -24.62 3.45 3.24
N ARG A 127 -25.70 2.77 3.64
CA ARG A 127 -25.67 1.63 4.58
C ARG A 127 -24.98 0.39 4.00
N ASP A 128 -24.80 0.35 2.68
CA ASP A 128 -24.26 -0.79 1.95
C ASP A 128 -22.73 -0.77 1.80
N VAL A 129 -22.07 0.32 2.20
CA VAL A 129 -20.60 0.46 2.16
C VAL A 129 -19.95 0.10 3.51
N LEU A 130 -20.71 0.19 4.60
CA LEU A 130 -20.24 -0.01 5.98
C LEU A 130 -20.58 -1.40 6.56
N ARG A 131 -21.24 -2.28 5.78
CA ARG A 131 -21.58 -3.68 6.13
C ARG A 131 -20.88 -4.67 5.22
#